data_AF-A0A535HN64-F1
#
_entry.id   AF-A0A535HN64-F1
#
_cell.length_a   1.000
_cell.length_b   1.000
_cell.length_c   1.000
_cell.angle_alpha   90.00
_cell.angle_beta   90.00
_cell.angle_gamma   90.00
#
_symmetry.space_group_name_H-M   'P 1'
#
loop_
_entity.id
_entity.type
_entity.pdbx_description
1 polymer ?
#
loop_
_entity_poly.entity_id
_entity_poly.type
_entity_poly.pdbx_seq_one_letter_code
_entity_poly.pdbx_strand_id
1 'polypeptide(L)'
;MNRTFKIRAFAEFSVWFTRLLSGFQVELDDMAVEVRGVDKDGTFQKVTLIASRTLELDSATERAVGEAIRQGGQAEVWASAGFLFPRDMPDAAARVIAESVPMLAVALDRVGGLLRWRYHLPGDHRPPRIRNFVIEFEAGVLDCPMVPSMALGDHDAAVADDADLAIQAMLSDGWVEPIGHELLREARANRLSHPRSALVIGYAAAESGFREFAGILVPDARWLLEKTPTPPLGKMMKDYLPELPVRRRLPTGNVAIPPRVRRVINTAAERRNVVAHTGRDEPEIGEVEAVLSAVSDLLYLLDFYLGHEWALQFVSHSALEEVSHWPL
;
A
#
# COMPACT_ATOMS: atom_id res chain seq x y z
N MET A 1 1.81 -25.84 -32.12
CA MET A 1 0.87 -24.74 -31.84
C MET A 1 1.16 -24.27 -30.43
N ASN A 2 1.37 -22.97 -30.21
CA ASN A 2 1.49 -22.48 -28.84
C ASN A 2 0.17 -22.72 -28.10
N ARG A 3 0.25 -23.02 -26.81
CA ARG A 3 -0.90 -23.17 -25.94
C ARG A 3 -0.81 -22.16 -24.80
N THR A 4 -1.95 -21.63 -24.43
CA THR A 4 -2.07 -20.59 -23.40
C THR A 4 -2.33 -21.23 -22.05
N PHE A 5 -1.68 -20.73 -21.01
CA PHE A 5 -1.92 -21.11 -19.62
C PHE A 5 -2.05 -19.85 -18.76
N LYS A 6 -2.70 -19.96 -17.60
CA LYS A 6 -2.98 -18.81 -16.73
C LYS A 6 -2.26 -19.00 -15.39
N ILE A 7 -1.38 -18.07 -15.04
CA ILE A 7 -0.80 -18.00 -13.68
C ILE A 7 -1.70 -17.10 -12.84
N ARG A 8 -2.03 -17.54 -11.62
CA ARG A 8 -2.77 -16.76 -10.62
C ARG A 8 -1.97 -16.69 -9.34
N ALA A 9 -1.60 -15.49 -8.90
CA ALA A 9 -1.01 -15.25 -7.60
C ALA A 9 -2.08 -14.74 -6.64
N PHE A 10 -2.09 -15.27 -5.43
CA PHE A 10 -3.07 -14.95 -4.40
C PHE A 10 -2.36 -14.27 -3.25
N ALA A 11 -2.87 -13.14 -2.82
CA ALA A 11 -2.44 -12.46 -1.62
C ALA A 11 -3.66 -12.21 -0.73
N GLU A 12 -3.55 -12.53 0.56
CA GLU A 12 -4.59 -12.29 1.53
C GLU A 12 -4.13 -11.27 2.55
N PHE A 13 -5.02 -10.38 2.96
CA PHE A 13 -4.83 -9.57 4.16
C PHE A 13 -6.12 -9.53 4.97
N SER A 14 -5.95 -9.60 6.28
CA SER A 14 -7.05 -9.54 7.24
C SER A 14 -7.43 -8.09 7.45
N VAL A 15 -8.68 -7.76 7.13
CA VAL A 15 -9.28 -6.47 7.43
C VAL A 15 -10.73 -6.73 7.78
N TRP A 16 -11.18 -6.14 8.87
CA TRP A 16 -12.57 -6.23 9.27
C TRP A 16 -13.35 -5.14 8.53
N PHE A 17 -14.48 -5.50 7.92
CA PHE A 17 -15.33 -4.54 7.20
C PHE A 17 -16.78 -4.60 7.65
N THR A 18 -17.44 -3.45 7.74
CA THR A 18 -18.88 -3.35 8.07
C THR A 18 -19.80 -3.44 6.86
N ARG A 19 -19.27 -3.33 5.62
CA ARG A 19 -20.07 -3.38 4.39
C ARG A 19 -19.34 -4.12 3.26
N LEU A 20 -20.12 -4.82 2.44
CA LEU A 20 -19.70 -5.73 1.37
C LEU A 20 -18.90 -5.02 0.27
N LEU A 21 -17.68 -5.48 0.03
CA LEU A 21 -17.10 -5.45 -1.31
C LEU A 21 -17.86 -6.48 -2.16
N SER A 22 -18.69 -6.03 -3.10
CA SER A 22 -18.94 -6.85 -4.29
C SER A 22 -17.58 -7.04 -4.96
N GLY A 23 -17.11 -8.28 -5.06
CA GLY A 23 -15.79 -8.52 -5.65
C GLY A 23 -15.65 -7.82 -7.01
N PHE A 24 -14.49 -7.22 -7.26
CA PHE A 24 -14.25 -6.45 -8.47
C PHE A 24 -12.93 -6.83 -9.13
N GLN A 25 -12.76 -6.47 -10.40
CA GLN A 25 -11.56 -6.75 -11.18
C GLN A 25 -11.01 -5.46 -11.75
N VAL A 26 -9.69 -5.29 -11.68
CA VAL A 26 -8.96 -4.18 -12.32
C VAL A 26 -7.93 -4.75 -13.30
N GLU A 27 -7.77 -4.06 -14.43
CA GLU A 27 -6.79 -4.42 -15.46
C GLU A 27 -5.52 -3.58 -15.28
N LEU A 28 -4.36 -4.24 -15.33
CA LEU A 28 -3.04 -3.64 -15.20
C LEU A 28 -2.09 -4.24 -16.25
N ASP A 29 -1.85 -3.49 -17.32
CA ASP A 29 -1.03 -3.91 -18.46
C ASP A 29 -1.57 -5.21 -19.10
N ASP A 30 -0.83 -6.32 -19.00
CA ASP A 30 -1.22 -7.66 -19.47
C ASP A 30 -1.72 -8.58 -18.33
N MET A 31 -2.07 -7.99 -17.18
CA MET A 31 -2.52 -8.68 -15.97
C MET A 31 -3.89 -8.21 -15.52
N ALA A 32 -4.66 -9.11 -14.92
CA ALA A 32 -5.92 -8.80 -14.26
C ALA A 32 -5.80 -9.06 -12.76
N VAL A 33 -6.17 -8.11 -11.90
CA VAL A 33 -6.21 -8.25 -10.44
C VAL A 33 -7.66 -8.27 -9.97
N GLU A 34 -8.08 -9.40 -9.42
CA GLU A 34 -9.40 -9.59 -8.84
C GLU A 34 -9.35 -9.39 -7.33
N VAL A 35 -10.25 -8.57 -6.79
CA VAL A 35 -10.39 -8.26 -5.37
C VAL A 35 -11.65 -8.93 -4.86
N ARG A 36 -11.51 -9.89 -3.95
CA ARG A 36 -12.63 -10.64 -3.35
C ARG A 36 -12.69 -10.43 -1.85
N GLY A 37 -13.86 -10.13 -1.32
CA GLY A 37 -14.15 -10.32 0.10
C GLY A 37 -14.53 -11.77 0.38
N VAL A 38 -13.95 -12.39 1.42
CA VAL A 38 -14.33 -13.75 1.86
C VAL A 38 -15.26 -13.64 3.05
N ASP A 39 -16.49 -14.14 2.89
CA ASP A 39 -17.48 -14.26 3.95
C ASP A 39 -17.25 -15.56 4.73
N LYS A 40 -17.17 -15.46 6.05
CA LYS A 40 -17.33 -16.60 6.94
C LYS A 40 -18.38 -16.22 7.98
N ASP A 41 -19.52 -16.91 7.94
CA ASP A 41 -20.59 -16.81 8.94
C ASP A 41 -21.21 -15.40 9.11
N GLY A 42 -21.21 -14.55 8.06
CA GLY A 42 -21.82 -13.22 8.08
C GLY A 42 -20.94 -12.13 8.71
N THR A 43 -19.66 -12.43 8.96
CA THR A 43 -18.64 -11.45 9.39
C THR A 43 -17.43 -11.54 8.46
N PHE A 44 -17.21 -10.51 7.65
CA PHE A 44 -16.08 -10.46 6.72
C PHE A 44 -14.77 -10.25 7.46
N GLN A 45 -13.81 -11.17 7.27
CA GLN A 45 -12.50 -11.10 7.93
C GLN A 45 -11.33 -10.90 6.96
N LYS A 46 -11.52 -11.13 5.64
CA LYS A 46 -10.40 -11.19 4.69
C LYS A 46 -10.72 -10.60 3.32
N VAL A 47 -9.76 -9.83 2.79
CA VAL A 47 -9.69 -9.47 1.37
C VAL A 47 -8.64 -10.34 0.71
N THR A 48 -9.01 -10.95 -0.41
CA THR A 48 -8.13 -11.73 -1.27
C THR A 48 -7.92 -10.96 -2.57
N LEU A 49 -6.67 -10.64 -2.86
CA LEU A 49 -6.25 -10.14 -4.17
C LEU A 49 -5.74 -11.31 -5.00
N ILE A 50 -6.23 -11.44 -6.22
CA ILE A 50 -5.84 -12.49 -7.15
C ILE A 50 -5.33 -11.81 -8.42
N ALA A 51 -4.02 -11.67 -8.54
CA ALA A 51 -3.41 -11.21 -9.78
C ALA A 51 -3.26 -12.39 -10.73
N SER A 52 -3.59 -12.19 -12.00
CA SER A 52 -3.49 -13.24 -13.00
C SER A 52 -2.92 -12.75 -14.31
N ARG A 53 -2.15 -13.62 -14.97
CA ARG A 53 -1.50 -13.37 -16.26
C ARG A 53 -1.67 -14.58 -17.15
N THR A 54 -2.01 -14.34 -18.42
CA THR A 54 -2.06 -15.40 -19.44
C THR A 54 -0.75 -15.41 -20.21
N LEU A 55 -0.16 -16.59 -20.36
CA LEU A 55 1.15 -16.79 -20.96
C LEU A 55 1.07 -17.89 -22.02
N GLU A 56 1.99 -17.88 -22.97
CA GLU A 56 2.11 -18.92 -24.00
C GLU A 56 3.30 -19.84 -23.73
N LEU A 57 3.07 -21.14 -23.86
CA LEU A 57 4.12 -22.17 -23.91
C LEU A 57 3.99 -22.97 -25.20
N ASP A 58 5.10 -23.55 -25.65
CA ASP A 58 5.04 -24.53 -26.71
C ASP A 58 4.36 -25.83 -26.25
N SER A 59 3.79 -26.60 -27.19
CA SER A 59 3.03 -27.81 -26.87
C SER A 59 3.86 -28.93 -26.22
N ALA A 60 5.19 -28.93 -26.37
CA ALA A 60 6.02 -29.95 -25.74
C ALA A 60 6.22 -29.62 -24.25
N THR A 61 6.50 -28.35 -23.95
CA THR A 61 6.65 -27.86 -22.58
C THR A 61 5.36 -28.01 -21.78
N GLU A 62 4.20 -27.63 -22.34
CA GLU A 62 2.91 -27.79 -21.64
C GLU A 62 2.60 -29.27 -21.33
N ARG A 63 2.84 -30.19 -22.28
CA ARG A 63 2.65 -31.63 -22.05
C ARG A 63 3.55 -32.16 -20.95
N ALA A 64 4.80 -31.72 -20.91
CA ALA A 64 5.75 -32.12 -19.86
C ALA A 64 5.32 -31.59 -18.49
N VAL A 65 4.81 -30.36 -18.40
CA VAL A 65 4.24 -29.83 -17.14
C VAL A 65 2.99 -30.61 -16.72
N GLY A 66 2.08 -30.89 -17.64
CA GLY A 66 0.88 -31.69 -17.37
C GLY A 66 1.22 -33.09 -16.87
N GLU A 67 2.28 -33.70 -17.40
CA GLU A 67 2.77 -34.99 -16.93
C GLU A 67 3.37 -34.89 -15.51
N ALA A 68 4.18 -33.87 -15.24
CA ALA A 68 4.74 -33.63 -13.91
C ALA A 68 3.64 -33.40 -12.85
N ILE A 69 2.55 -32.71 -13.21
CA ILE A 69 1.36 -32.53 -12.34
C ILE A 69 0.71 -33.87 -12.05
N ARG A 70 0.45 -34.70 -13.07
CA ARG A 70 -0.21 -36.00 -12.92
C ARG A 70 0.58 -37.00 -12.10
N GLN A 71 1.91 -36.95 -12.20
CA GLN A 71 2.80 -37.86 -11.49
C GLN A 71 2.93 -37.52 -9.99
N GLY A 72 2.41 -36.36 -9.54
CA GLY A 72 2.46 -35.97 -8.12
C GLY A 72 3.90 -35.87 -7.60
N GLY A 73 4.83 -35.48 -8.48
CA GLY A 73 6.26 -35.49 -8.20
C GLY A 73 6.62 -34.72 -6.93
N GLN A 74 7.66 -35.18 -6.22
CA GLN A 74 8.16 -34.48 -5.04
C GLN A 74 8.56 -33.04 -5.43
N ALA A 75 8.08 -32.07 -4.66
CA ALA A 75 8.41 -30.68 -4.89
C ALA A 75 9.85 -30.39 -4.44
N GLU A 76 10.67 -29.81 -5.32
CA GLU A 76 11.99 -29.30 -4.97
C GLU A 76 11.95 -27.77 -4.86
N VAL A 77 12.71 -27.26 -3.88
CA VAL A 77 12.85 -25.81 -3.67
C VAL A 77 13.70 -25.24 -4.80
N TRP A 78 13.10 -24.38 -5.61
CA TRP A 78 13.85 -23.54 -6.54
C TRP A 78 14.39 -22.32 -5.78
N ALA A 79 15.64 -22.45 -5.33
CA ALA A 79 16.28 -21.59 -4.33
C ALA A 79 16.36 -20.10 -4.70
N SER A 80 16.28 -19.73 -5.98
CA SER A 80 16.35 -18.32 -6.41
C SER A 80 15.04 -17.55 -6.23
N ALA A 81 13.91 -18.24 -6.08
CA ALA A 81 12.59 -17.63 -6.10
C ALA A 81 11.75 -17.92 -4.84
N GLY A 82 12.19 -18.83 -3.97
CA GLY A 82 11.48 -19.19 -2.74
C GLY A 82 10.21 -20.01 -2.98
N PHE A 83 10.13 -20.68 -4.14
CA PHE A 83 8.97 -21.48 -4.57
C PHE A 83 9.30 -22.97 -4.64
N LEU A 84 8.26 -23.78 -4.48
CA LEU A 84 8.29 -25.22 -4.64
C LEU A 84 7.71 -25.59 -6.00
N PHE A 85 8.53 -26.18 -6.88
CA PHE A 85 8.08 -26.72 -8.16
C PHE A 85 8.24 -28.25 -8.18
N PRO A 86 7.42 -28.98 -8.96
CA PRO A 86 7.68 -30.39 -9.23
C PRO A 86 9.10 -30.57 -9.78
N ARG A 87 9.84 -31.56 -9.25
CA ARG A 87 11.22 -31.86 -9.67
C ARG A 87 11.38 -32.01 -11.20
N ASP A 88 10.38 -32.58 -11.85
CA ASP A 88 10.40 -32.87 -13.28
C ASP A 88 9.82 -31.72 -14.14
N MET A 89 9.64 -30.53 -13.56
CA MET A 89 9.19 -29.35 -14.30
C MET A 89 10.26 -28.91 -15.32
N PRO A 90 9.92 -28.72 -16.60
CA PRO A 90 10.88 -28.22 -17.60
C PRO A 90 11.44 -26.85 -17.23
N ASP A 91 12.76 -26.66 -17.37
CA ASP A 91 13.45 -25.39 -17.06
C ASP A 91 12.82 -24.18 -17.77
N ALA A 92 12.37 -24.36 -19.01
CA ALA A 92 11.72 -23.30 -19.77
C ALA A 92 10.40 -22.83 -19.10
N ALA A 93 9.58 -23.78 -18.62
CA ALA A 93 8.35 -23.45 -17.90
C ALA A 93 8.66 -22.81 -16.54
N ALA A 94 9.57 -23.41 -15.78
CA ALA A 94 9.98 -22.91 -14.47
C ALA A 94 10.51 -21.46 -14.57
N ARG A 95 11.30 -21.16 -15.60
CA ARG A 95 11.81 -19.81 -15.87
C ARG A 95 10.70 -18.81 -16.21
N VAL A 96 9.80 -19.15 -17.13
CA VAL A 96 8.67 -18.27 -17.52
C VAL A 96 7.78 -17.97 -16.31
N ILE A 97 7.52 -18.97 -15.47
CA ILE A 97 6.78 -18.80 -14.22
C ILE A 97 7.56 -17.89 -13.26
N ALA A 98 8.84 -18.20 -13.00
CA ALA A 98 9.67 -17.43 -12.08
C ALA A 98 9.82 -15.96 -12.49
N GLU A 99 9.88 -15.67 -13.80
CA GLU A 99 9.91 -14.31 -14.34
C GLU A 99 8.56 -13.58 -14.19
N SER A 100 7.44 -14.32 -14.14
CA SER A 100 6.10 -13.75 -13.99
C SER A 100 5.72 -13.43 -12.55
N VAL A 101 6.28 -14.13 -11.56
CA VAL A 101 5.91 -13.91 -10.16
C VAL A 101 6.24 -12.49 -9.65
N PRO A 102 7.43 -11.90 -9.91
CA PRO A 102 7.71 -10.52 -9.53
C PRO A 102 6.71 -9.53 -10.13
N MET A 103 6.26 -9.75 -11.37
CA MET A 103 5.27 -8.89 -12.03
C MET A 103 3.90 -8.97 -11.33
N LEU A 104 3.46 -10.19 -11.01
CA LEU A 104 2.23 -10.41 -10.25
C LEU A 104 2.31 -9.79 -8.85
N ALA A 105 3.48 -9.88 -8.19
CA ALA A 105 3.72 -9.25 -6.89
C ALA A 105 3.60 -7.72 -7.00
N VAL A 106 4.22 -7.11 -8.00
CA VAL A 106 4.10 -5.66 -8.24
C VAL A 106 2.65 -5.24 -8.50
N ALA A 107 1.89 -6.04 -9.27
CA ALA A 107 0.48 -5.77 -9.51
C ALA A 107 -0.36 -5.82 -8.22
N LEU A 108 -0.13 -6.84 -7.38
CA LEU A 108 -0.78 -7.00 -6.08
C LEU A 108 -0.41 -5.86 -5.13
N ASP A 109 0.87 -5.49 -5.07
CA ASP A 109 1.35 -4.39 -4.23
C ASP A 109 0.74 -3.07 -4.66
N ARG A 110 0.65 -2.80 -5.97
CA ARG A 110 0.07 -1.57 -6.50
C ARG A 110 -1.42 -1.47 -6.19
N VAL A 111 -2.20 -2.51 -6.49
CA VAL A 111 -3.65 -2.53 -6.21
C VAL A 111 -3.92 -2.51 -4.72
N GLY A 112 -3.19 -3.31 -3.95
CA GLY A 112 -3.27 -3.36 -2.49
C GLY A 112 -2.93 -2.02 -1.84
N GLY A 113 -1.84 -1.37 -2.26
CA GLY A 113 -1.45 -0.05 -1.78
C GLY A 113 -2.49 1.02 -2.08
N LEU A 114 -3.03 1.05 -3.31
CA LEU A 114 -4.09 2.00 -3.67
C LEU A 114 -5.36 1.78 -2.85
N LEU A 115 -5.78 0.53 -2.65
CA LEU A 115 -6.92 0.20 -1.78
C LEU A 115 -6.69 0.71 -0.36
N ARG A 116 -5.51 0.45 0.20
CA ARG A 116 -5.14 0.89 1.54
C ARG A 116 -5.14 2.40 1.67
N TRP A 117 -4.58 3.09 0.70
CA TRP A 117 -4.50 4.56 0.68
C TRP A 117 -5.89 5.18 0.56
N ARG A 118 -6.64 4.80 -0.48
CA ARG A 118 -7.95 5.33 -0.85
C ARG A 118 -9.02 5.10 0.23
N TYR A 119 -8.95 3.97 0.94
CA TYR A 119 -9.96 3.54 1.91
C TYR A 119 -9.45 3.51 3.36
N HIS A 120 -8.26 4.06 3.62
CA HIS A 120 -7.63 4.04 4.94
C HIS A 120 -7.56 2.65 5.58
N LEU A 121 -7.27 1.61 4.79
CA LEU A 121 -7.34 0.23 5.30
C LEU A 121 -6.22 -0.04 6.32
N PRO A 122 -6.54 -0.45 7.55
CA PRO A 122 -5.56 -0.82 8.55
C PRO A 122 -4.85 -2.13 8.15
N GLY A 123 -3.72 -2.42 8.76
CA GLY A 123 -2.98 -3.67 8.54
C GLY A 123 -1.48 -3.51 8.65
N ASP A 124 -0.77 -4.63 8.47
CA ASP A 124 0.69 -4.67 8.44
C ASP A 124 1.24 -3.67 7.39
N HIS A 125 2.31 -2.96 7.71
CA HIS A 125 2.94 -1.97 6.82
C HIS A 125 3.30 -2.54 5.44
N ARG A 126 3.67 -3.82 5.39
CA ARG A 126 3.98 -4.49 4.13
C ARG A 126 2.69 -4.72 3.32
N PRO A 127 2.68 -4.41 2.02
CA PRO A 127 1.57 -4.78 1.15
C PRO A 127 1.34 -6.30 1.16
N PRO A 128 0.14 -6.75 0.74
CA PRO A 128 -0.26 -8.14 0.84
C PRO A 128 0.71 -9.05 0.06
N ARG A 129 1.45 -9.88 0.80
CA ARG A 129 2.38 -10.83 0.21
C ARG A 129 1.62 -11.95 -0.48
N ILE A 130 2.14 -12.39 -1.61
CA ILE A 130 1.70 -13.64 -2.24
C ILE A 130 1.83 -14.74 -1.17
N ARG A 131 0.73 -15.47 -0.91
CA ARG A 131 0.69 -16.60 0.01
C ARG A 131 0.78 -17.92 -0.73
N ASN A 132 0.19 -17.95 -1.91
CA ASN A 132 0.16 -19.08 -2.80
C ASN A 132 0.02 -18.55 -4.23
N PHE A 133 0.49 -19.35 -5.18
CA PHE A 133 0.12 -19.14 -6.57
C PHE A 133 -0.35 -20.47 -7.13
N VAL A 134 -1.31 -20.37 -8.03
CA VAL A 134 -1.90 -21.49 -8.74
C VAL A 134 -1.63 -21.26 -10.21
N ILE A 135 -1.18 -22.31 -10.89
CA ILE A 135 -1.02 -22.29 -12.34
C ILE A 135 -2.09 -23.18 -12.95
N GLU A 136 -2.96 -22.58 -13.75
CA GLU A 136 -4.05 -23.24 -14.46
C GLU A 136 -3.57 -23.57 -15.89
N PHE A 137 -3.42 -24.87 -16.16
CA PHE A 137 -3.17 -25.44 -17.49
C PHE A 137 -4.44 -26.11 -18.03
N GLU A 138 -4.52 -26.37 -19.34
CA GLU A 138 -5.59 -27.24 -19.89
C GLU A 138 -5.62 -28.62 -19.21
N ALA A 139 -4.44 -29.13 -18.86
CA ALA A 139 -4.26 -30.47 -18.29
C ALA A 139 -4.59 -30.55 -16.79
N GLY A 140 -4.73 -29.42 -16.10
CA GLY A 140 -4.98 -29.39 -14.66
C GLY A 140 -4.41 -28.17 -13.97
N VAL A 141 -4.46 -28.19 -12.64
CA VAL A 141 -4.10 -27.09 -11.77
C VAL A 141 -2.88 -27.47 -10.94
N LEU A 142 -1.85 -26.63 -10.94
CA LEU A 142 -0.66 -26.80 -10.09
C LEU A 142 -0.72 -25.78 -8.95
N ASP A 143 -0.88 -26.27 -7.72
CA ASP A 143 -0.76 -25.45 -6.51
C ASP A 143 0.70 -25.33 -6.09
N CYS A 144 1.17 -24.10 -5.91
CA CYS A 144 2.54 -23.80 -5.53
C CYS A 144 2.52 -23.02 -4.20
N PRO A 145 2.53 -23.72 -3.07
CA PRO A 145 2.50 -23.07 -1.77
C PRO A 145 3.81 -22.33 -1.52
N MET A 146 3.72 -21.10 -0.97
CA MET A 146 4.90 -20.42 -0.45
C MET A 146 5.18 -20.88 0.98
N VAL A 147 6.44 -20.81 1.39
CA VAL A 147 6.80 -21.00 2.81
C VAL A 147 6.08 -19.90 3.62
N PRO A 148 5.26 -20.26 4.64
CA PRO A 148 4.37 -19.31 5.27
C PRO A 148 5.14 -18.17 5.95
N SER A 149 4.70 -16.93 5.72
CA SER A 149 5.00 -15.80 6.60
C SER A 149 3.71 -15.26 7.18
N MET A 150 3.63 -15.12 8.51
CA MET A 150 2.46 -14.59 9.21
C MET A 150 2.16 -13.15 8.81
N ALA A 151 0.87 -12.83 8.71
CA ALA A 151 0.38 -11.46 8.77
C ALA A 151 -0.70 -11.37 9.86
N LEU A 152 -0.58 -10.39 10.74
CA LEU A 152 -1.55 -10.00 11.77
C LEU A 152 -1.97 -8.55 11.50
N GLY A 153 -3.27 -8.30 11.41
CA GLY A 153 -3.86 -6.98 11.30
C GLY A 153 -5.28 -7.04 11.85
N ASP A 154 -5.63 -6.10 12.73
CA ASP A 154 -6.78 -6.25 13.63
C ASP A 154 -7.49 -4.90 13.85
N HIS A 155 -8.16 -4.34 12.83
CA HIS A 155 -9.01 -3.14 12.95
C HIS A 155 -10.11 -3.12 11.85
N ASP A 156 -11.23 -2.43 12.12
CA ASP A 156 -12.36 -2.23 11.21
C ASP A 156 -12.10 -1.09 10.20
N ALA A 157 -12.39 -1.31 8.92
CA ALA A 157 -12.48 -0.29 7.86
C ALA A 157 -13.74 -0.49 7.02
N ALA A 158 -14.04 0.40 6.07
CA ALA A 158 -15.14 0.25 5.11
C ALA A 158 -14.57 0.50 3.71
N VAL A 159 -14.74 -0.43 2.77
CA VAL A 159 -14.56 -0.12 1.34
C VAL A 159 -15.91 0.29 0.78
N ALA A 160 -15.94 1.38 0.03
CA ALA A 160 -17.16 1.87 -0.59
C ALA A 160 -17.54 1.05 -1.84
N ASP A 161 -18.82 1.11 -2.22
CA ASP A 161 -19.39 0.38 -3.35
C ASP A 161 -18.78 0.81 -4.71
N ASP A 162 -18.02 1.91 -4.77
CA ASP A 162 -17.38 2.49 -5.98
C ASP A 162 -15.91 2.10 -6.19
N ALA A 163 -15.41 1.10 -5.45
CA ALA A 163 -13.99 0.78 -5.37
C ALA A 163 -13.32 0.39 -6.68
N ASP A 164 -14.02 -0.33 -7.53
CA ASP A 164 -13.53 -0.74 -8.84
C ASP A 164 -13.21 0.46 -9.73
N LEU A 165 -14.16 1.37 -9.88
CA LEU A 165 -14.04 2.58 -10.68
C LEU A 165 -12.98 3.52 -10.10
N ALA A 166 -12.97 3.70 -8.78
CA ALA A 166 -12.01 4.57 -8.11
C ALA A 166 -10.57 4.06 -8.27
N ILE A 167 -10.32 2.77 -8.04
CA ILE A 167 -8.97 2.19 -8.16
C ILE A 167 -8.54 2.12 -9.63
N GLN A 168 -9.42 1.75 -10.56
CA GLN A 168 -9.09 1.73 -11.99
C GLN A 168 -8.72 3.13 -12.51
N ALA A 169 -9.43 4.18 -12.08
CA ALA A 169 -9.10 5.56 -12.41
C ALA A 169 -7.71 5.94 -11.88
N MET A 170 -7.42 5.62 -10.62
CA MET A 170 -6.11 5.91 -10.01
C MET A 170 -4.96 5.16 -10.70
N LEU A 171 -5.17 3.90 -11.09
CA LEU A 171 -4.19 3.12 -11.86
C LEU A 171 -3.93 3.74 -13.23
N SER A 172 -4.98 4.18 -13.92
CA SER A 172 -4.93 4.81 -15.24
C SER A 172 -4.18 6.14 -15.20
N ASP A 173 -4.35 6.90 -14.12
CA ASP A 173 -3.64 8.16 -13.86
C ASP A 173 -2.18 7.95 -13.40
N GLY A 174 -1.72 6.70 -13.26
CA GLY A 174 -0.35 6.39 -12.87
C GLY A 174 -0.08 6.51 -11.37
N TRP A 175 -1.11 6.61 -10.53
CA TRP A 175 -0.92 6.70 -9.09
C TRP A 175 -0.43 5.38 -8.49
N VAL A 176 0.30 5.54 -7.39
CA VAL A 176 0.73 4.51 -6.43
C VAL A 176 0.45 5.06 -5.03
N GLU A 177 0.48 4.22 -3.99
CA GLU A 177 0.40 4.72 -2.61
C GLU A 177 1.57 5.69 -2.35
N PRO A 178 1.33 6.91 -1.83
CA PRO A 178 2.41 7.85 -1.51
C PRO A 178 3.30 7.32 -0.39
N ILE A 179 4.61 7.58 -0.46
CA ILE A 179 5.60 7.03 0.49
C ILE A 179 5.33 7.49 1.94
N GLY A 180 4.75 8.68 2.10
CA GLY A 180 4.34 9.18 3.41
C GLY A 180 3.32 8.27 4.08
N HIS A 181 2.35 7.72 3.33
CA HIS A 181 1.36 6.80 3.88
C HIS A 181 1.97 5.44 4.23
N GLU A 182 2.84 4.89 3.38
CA GLU A 182 3.57 3.65 3.67
C GLU A 182 4.34 3.73 4.99
N LEU A 183 5.15 4.79 5.14
CA LEU A 183 5.95 5.02 6.36
C LEU A 183 5.06 5.25 7.59
N LEU A 184 3.92 5.94 7.45
CA LEU A 184 2.98 6.11 8.56
C LEU A 184 2.43 4.75 9.04
N ARG A 185 2.17 3.80 8.13
CA ARG A 185 1.72 2.45 8.51
C ARG A 185 2.82 1.66 9.20
N GLU A 186 4.05 1.76 8.72
CA GLU A 186 5.23 1.18 9.40
C GLU A 186 5.39 1.74 10.82
N ALA A 187 5.26 3.05 10.98
CA ALA A 187 5.30 3.68 12.28
C ALA A 187 4.18 3.18 13.20
N ARG A 188 2.93 3.09 12.68
CA ARG A 188 1.79 2.56 13.44
C ARG A 188 1.98 1.10 13.86
N ALA A 189 2.56 0.25 13.01
CA ALA A 189 2.86 -1.14 13.34
C ALA A 189 3.89 -1.26 14.48
N ASN A 190 4.81 -0.30 14.58
CA ASN A 190 5.85 -0.27 15.60
C ASN A 190 5.46 0.47 16.89
N ARG A 191 4.32 1.17 16.93
CA ARG A 191 4.01 2.14 18.01
C ARG A 191 3.99 1.55 19.42
N LEU A 192 3.59 0.28 19.58
CA LEU A 192 3.45 -0.36 20.88
C LEU A 192 4.73 -1.10 21.32
N SER A 193 5.43 -1.70 20.37
CA SER A 193 6.62 -2.54 20.62
C SER A 193 7.92 -1.76 20.53
N HIS A 194 7.98 -0.74 19.68
CA HIS A 194 9.16 0.06 19.38
C HIS A 194 8.80 1.55 19.23
N PRO A 195 8.33 2.23 20.30
CA PRO A 195 7.81 3.60 20.23
C PRO A 195 8.84 4.62 19.73
N ARG A 196 10.14 4.41 20.01
CA ARG A 196 11.23 5.23 19.47
C ARG A 196 11.31 5.17 17.95
N SER A 197 11.32 3.95 17.40
CA SER A 197 11.34 3.72 15.96
C SER A 197 10.07 4.29 15.32
N ALA A 198 8.92 4.05 15.94
CA ALA A 198 7.65 4.60 15.49
C ALA A 198 7.66 6.14 15.41
N LEU A 199 8.22 6.84 16.40
CA LEU A 199 8.35 8.29 16.36
C LEU A 199 9.25 8.76 15.20
N VAL A 200 10.41 8.12 15.03
CA VAL A 200 11.36 8.49 13.97
C VAL A 200 10.77 8.25 12.58
N ILE A 201 10.17 7.08 12.37
CA ILE A 201 9.53 6.71 11.11
C ILE A 201 8.32 7.60 10.85
N GLY A 202 7.50 7.89 11.86
CA GLY A 202 6.34 8.76 11.75
C GLY A 202 6.71 10.20 11.36
N TYR A 203 7.79 10.74 11.91
CA TYR A 203 8.29 12.05 11.47
C TYR A 203 8.81 12.01 10.04
N ALA A 204 9.57 10.96 9.67
CA ALA A 204 10.06 10.76 8.30
C ALA A 204 8.91 10.61 7.29
N ALA A 205 7.78 10.02 7.69
CA ALA A 205 6.57 9.94 6.89
C ALA A 205 6.03 11.33 6.52
N ALA A 206 5.97 12.24 7.49
CA ALA A 206 5.54 13.62 7.25
C ALA A 206 6.50 14.40 6.33
N GLU A 207 7.82 14.25 6.55
CA GLU A 207 8.82 14.89 5.69
C GLU A 207 8.74 14.37 4.25
N SER A 208 8.69 13.05 4.08
CA SER A 208 8.69 12.41 2.77
C SER A 208 7.38 12.70 2.02
N GLY A 209 6.24 12.63 2.71
CA GLY A 209 4.93 12.96 2.14
C GLY A 209 4.84 14.43 1.69
N PHE A 210 5.36 15.38 2.49
CA PHE A 210 5.38 16.79 2.07
C PHE A 210 6.28 17.03 0.86
N ARG A 211 7.45 16.38 0.80
CA ARG A 211 8.37 16.51 -0.35
C ARG A 211 7.78 15.91 -1.62
N GLU A 212 7.20 14.71 -1.52
CA GLU A 212 6.52 14.07 -2.63
C GLU A 212 5.37 14.95 -3.15
N PHE A 213 4.53 15.44 -2.25
CA PHE A 213 3.46 16.40 -2.54
C PHE A 213 3.96 17.63 -3.31
N ALA A 214 5.00 18.30 -2.80
CA ALA A 214 5.56 19.48 -3.44
C ALA A 214 6.20 19.13 -4.80
N GLY A 215 6.86 17.97 -4.93
CA GLY A 215 7.45 17.49 -6.18
C GLY A 215 6.42 17.13 -7.25
N ILE A 216 5.21 16.69 -6.86
CA ILE A 216 4.09 16.47 -7.78
C ILE A 216 3.54 17.81 -8.29
N LEU A 217 3.42 18.82 -7.42
CA LEU A 217 2.88 20.13 -7.79
C LEU A 217 3.86 21.01 -8.56
N VAL A 218 5.17 20.85 -8.31
CA VAL A 218 6.23 21.63 -8.97
C VAL A 218 7.31 20.69 -9.53
N PRO A 219 7.03 19.96 -10.62
CA PRO A 219 7.94 18.95 -11.16
C PRO A 219 9.34 19.49 -11.51
N ASP A 220 9.41 20.72 -12.01
CA ASP A 220 10.66 21.38 -12.38
C ASP A 220 11.61 21.61 -11.18
N ALA A 221 11.04 21.71 -9.96
CA ALA A 221 11.79 21.88 -8.72
C ALA A 221 12.00 20.56 -7.96
N ARG A 222 11.50 19.43 -8.46
CA ARG A 222 11.58 18.12 -7.79
C ARG A 222 13.02 17.74 -7.43
N TRP A 223 13.95 17.97 -8.34
CA TRP A 223 15.37 17.65 -8.12
C TRP A 223 15.98 18.42 -6.93
N LEU A 224 15.49 19.64 -6.63
CA LEU A 224 15.95 20.42 -5.47
C LEU A 224 15.48 19.77 -4.17
N LEU A 225 14.25 19.27 -4.13
CA LEU A 225 13.67 18.59 -2.97
C LEU A 225 14.35 17.25 -2.69
N GLU A 226 14.82 16.57 -3.73
CA GLU A 226 15.50 15.27 -3.61
C GLU A 226 16.99 15.40 -3.23
N LYS A 227 17.68 16.44 -3.74
CA LYS A 227 19.14 16.55 -3.62
C LYS A 227 19.64 17.58 -2.62
N THR A 228 18.76 18.43 -2.11
CA THR A 228 19.13 19.51 -1.18
C THR A 228 18.62 19.21 0.23
N PRO A 229 19.38 19.55 1.29
CA PRO A 229 18.84 19.54 2.64
C PRO A 229 17.52 20.31 2.69
N THR A 230 16.46 19.60 3.03
CA THR A 230 15.12 20.18 3.03
C THR A 230 14.96 21.11 4.23
N PRO A 231 14.35 22.30 4.06
CA PRO A 231 14.05 23.18 5.18
C PRO A 231 13.23 22.46 6.27
N PRO A 232 13.27 22.94 7.53
CA PRO A 232 12.44 22.36 8.58
C PRO A 232 10.97 22.29 8.16
N LEU A 233 10.33 21.13 8.33
CA LEU A 233 8.97 20.87 7.87
C LEU A 233 7.97 21.92 8.36
N GLY A 234 8.11 22.39 9.61
CA GLY A 234 7.30 23.48 10.16
C GLY A 234 7.33 24.77 9.34
N LYS A 235 8.50 25.10 8.80
CA LYS A 235 8.69 26.26 7.92
C LYS A 235 8.04 26.02 6.56
N MET A 236 8.19 24.82 6.01
CA MET A 236 7.57 24.47 4.73
C MET A 236 6.04 24.52 4.82
N MET A 237 5.44 23.98 5.89
CA MET A 237 3.99 24.01 6.09
C MET A 237 3.43 25.43 6.24
N LYS A 238 4.22 26.36 6.80
CA LYS A 238 3.76 27.73 7.09
C LYS A 238 4.00 28.68 5.92
N ASP A 239 5.21 28.67 5.39
CA ASP A 239 5.68 29.69 4.47
C ASP A 239 5.59 29.22 3.01
N TYR A 240 5.83 27.93 2.75
CA TYR A 240 5.91 27.41 1.38
C TYR A 240 4.59 26.80 0.88
N LEU A 241 3.89 26.04 1.72
CA LEU A 241 2.61 25.40 1.36
C LEU A 241 1.57 26.38 0.79
N PRO A 242 1.36 27.59 1.35
CA PRO A 242 0.37 28.53 0.81
C PRO A 242 0.68 29.04 -0.61
N GLU A 243 1.95 28.97 -1.02
CA GLU A 243 2.43 29.44 -2.34
C GLU A 243 2.34 28.36 -3.42
N LEU A 244 2.11 27.11 -3.04
CA LEU A 244 2.06 25.99 -3.98
C LEU A 244 0.81 26.04 -4.88
N PRO A 245 0.93 25.64 -6.16
CA PRO A 245 -0.18 25.59 -7.10
C PRO A 245 -1.07 24.37 -6.84
N VAL A 246 -1.71 24.33 -5.67
CA VAL A 246 -2.59 23.21 -5.26
C VAL A 246 -3.78 23.07 -6.20
N ARG A 247 -4.24 21.83 -6.39
CA ARG A 247 -5.37 21.49 -7.26
C ARG A 247 -6.72 21.73 -6.57
N ARG A 248 -6.73 21.74 -5.23
CA ARG A 248 -7.90 22.09 -4.42
C ARG A 248 -7.52 22.98 -3.25
N ARG A 249 -8.51 23.71 -2.76
CA ARG A 249 -8.41 24.63 -1.61
C ARG A 249 -9.52 24.30 -0.64
N LEU A 250 -9.31 24.64 0.63
CA LEU A 250 -10.37 24.56 1.63
C LEU A 250 -11.53 25.50 1.23
N PRO A 251 -12.76 25.31 1.75
CA PRO A 251 -13.88 26.21 1.44
C PRO A 251 -13.61 27.68 1.76
N THR A 252 -12.73 27.91 2.74
CA THR A 252 -12.25 29.25 3.11
C THR A 252 -11.34 29.90 2.04
N GLY A 253 -11.00 29.18 0.97
CA GLY A 253 -10.05 29.58 -0.07
C GLY A 253 -8.58 29.39 0.33
N ASN A 254 -8.33 29.06 1.60
CA ASN A 254 -6.98 28.95 2.15
C ASN A 254 -6.35 27.58 1.89
N VAL A 255 -5.02 27.57 1.85
CA VAL A 255 -4.18 26.37 1.87
C VAL A 255 -3.38 26.44 3.17
N ALA A 256 -3.79 25.65 4.15
CA ALA A 256 -3.20 25.72 5.48
C ALA A 256 -3.24 24.36 6.17
N ILE A 257 -2.24 24.11 7.03
CA ILE A 257 -2.28 23.02 7.99
C ILE A 257 -2.81 23.55 9.32
N PRO A 258 -3.73 22.83 10.01
CA PRO A 258 -4.25 23.22 11.32
C PRO A 258 -3.13 23.58 12.32
N PRO A 259 -3.24 24.70 13.07
CA PRO A 259 -2.26 25.09 14.07
C PRO A 259 -1.85 23.98 15.03
N ARG A 260 -2.78 23.13 15.48
CA ARG A 260 -2.48 21.98 16.35
C ARG A 260 -1.60 20.95 15.66
N VAL A 261 -1.96 20.56 14.44
CA VAL A 261 -1.18 19.60 13.64
C VAL A 261 0.26 20.12 13.45
N ARG A 262 0.41 21.39 13.07
CA ARG A 262 1.74 22.03 12.94
C ARG A 262 2.54 22.00 14.25
N ARG A 263 1.89 22.31 15.38
CA ARG A 263 2.54 22.31 16.69
C ARG A 263 3.06 20.93 17.05
N VAL A 264 2.23 19.90 16.91
CA VAL A 264 2.62 18.52 17.22
C VAL A 264 3.79 18.05 16.34
N ILE A 265 3.74 18.35 15.03
CA ILE A 265 4.83 17.98 14.11
C ILE A 265 6.13 18.71 14.44
N ASN A 266 6.07 19.99 14.82
CA ASN A 266 7.27 20.73 15.23
C ASN A 266 7.88 20.16 16.51
N THR A 267 7.05 19.83 17.50
CA THR A 267 7.51 19.17 18.73
C THR A 267 8.10 17.78 18.41
N ALA A 268 7.51 17.03 17.48
CA ALA A 268 8.03 15.74 17.04
C ALA A 268 9.43 15.88 16.40
N ALA A 269 9.70 16.96 15.67
CA ALA A 269 11.02 17.23 15.09
C ALA A 269 12.11 17.34 16.16
N GLU A 270 11.83 18.12 17.22
CA GLU A 270 12.72 18.29 18.36
C GLU A 270 12.91 16.97 19.10
N ARG A 271 11.81 16.24 19.34
CA ARG A 271 11.82 14.96 20.04
C ARG A 271 12.60 13.90 19.28
N ARG A 272 12.42 13.80 17.97
CA ARG A 272 13.15 12.86 17.09
C ARG A 272 14.67 13.08 17.20
N ASN A 273 15.14 14.33 17.24
CA ASN A 273 16.56 14.62 17.42
C ASN A 273 17.07 14.14 18.77
N VAL A 274 16.33 14.36 19.85
CA VAL A 274 16.70 13.86 21.19
C VAL A 274 16.76 12.34 21.19
N VAL A 275 15.69 11.67 20.78
CA VAL A 275 15.58 10.20 20.81
C VAL A 275 16.64 9.53 19.94
N ALA A 276 16.92 10.06 18.75
CA ALA A 276 17.91 9.50 17.83
C ALA A 276 19.35 9.67 18.31
N HIS A 277 19.67 10.73 19.07
CA HIS A 277 21.04 11.05 19.46
C HIS A 277 21.41 10.61 20.87
N THR A 278 20.48 10.61 21.82
CA THR A 278 20.80 10.35 23.23
C THR A 278 20.52 8.92 23.66
N GLY A 279 19.63 8.20 22.96
CA GLY A 279 19.18 6.84 23.31
C GLY A 279 18.49 6.71 24.68
N ARG A 280 18.33 7.84 25.39
CA ARG A 280 17.64 8.02 26.67
C ARG A 280 16.33 8.77 26.40
N ASP A 281 15.35 8.64 27.29
CA ASP A 281 13.97 9.15 27.13
C ASP A 281 13.18 8.46 26.01
N GLU A 282 12.69 7.26 26.31
CA GLU A 282 11.69 6.60 25.49
C GLU A 282 10.41 7.45 25.43
N PRO A 283 9.89 7.79 24.23
CA PRO A 283 8.66 8.54 24.11
C PRO A 283 7.50 7.71 24.66
N GLU A 284 6.58 8.38 25.34
CA GLU A 284 5.38 7.72 25.85
C GLU A 284 4.49 7.29 24.68
N ILE A 285 3.76 6.19 24.84
CA ILE A 285 2.87 5.68 23.78
C ILE A 285 1.86 6.77 23.36
N GLY A 286 1.28 7.50 24.32
CA GLY A 286 0.35 8.60 24.02
C GLY A 286 1.00 9.76 23.24
N GLU A 287 2.29 10.04 23.49
CA GLU A 287 3.07 11.01 22.71
C GLU A 287 3.22 10.53 21.26
N VAL A 288 3.63 9.27 21.07
CA VAL A 288 3.76 8.67 19.73
C VAL A 288 2.42 8.68 19.00
N GLU A 289 1.33 8.26 19.64
CA GLU A 289 0.00 8.26 19.01
C GLU A 289 -0.47 9.66 18.61
N ALA A 290 -0.22 10.68 19.44
CA ALA A 290 -0.52 12.07 19.09
C ALA A 290 0.25 12.52 17.85
N VAL A 291 1.54 12.16 17.75
CA VAL A 291 2.36 12.45 16.57
C VAL A 291 1.82 11.72 15.34
N LEU A 292 1.61 10.40 15.41
CA LEU A 292 1.12 9.61 14.27
C LEU A 292 -0.27 10.05 13.80
N SER A 293 -1.13 10.53 14.70
CA SER A 293 -2.41 11.13 14.37
C SER A 293 -2.25 12.46 13.61
N ALA A 294 -1.39 13.37 14.10
CA ALA A 294 -1.10 14.63 13.41
C ALA A 294 -0.44 14.41 12.03
N VAL A 295 0.43 13.40 11.89
CA VAL A 295 1.01 13.01 10.61
C VAL A 295 -0.07 12.50 9.65
N SER A 296 -1.01 11.68 10.14
CA SER A 296 -2.17 11.22 9.35
C SER A 296 -3.00 12.40 8.82
N ASP A 297 -3.32 13.36 9.69
CA ASP A 297 -4.08 14.56 9.32
C ASP A 297 -3.33 15.39 8.27
N LEU A 298 -2.00 15.56 8.44
CA LEU A 298 -1.17 16.23 7.45
C LEU A 298 -1.24 15.51 6.09
N LEU A 299 -0.95 14.21 6.04
CA LEU A 299 -0.89 13.46 4.78
C LEU A 299 -2.23 13.50 4.02
N TYR A 300 -3.35 13.32 4.72
CA TYR A 300 -4.66 13.41 4.07
C TYR A 300 -5.04 14.83 3.64
N LEU A 301 -4.58 15.87 4.35
CA LEU A 301 -4.72 17.25 3.85
C LEU A 301 -3.90 17.48 2.58
N LEU A 302 -2.69 16.91 2.48
CA LEU A 302 -1.86 16.99 1.27
C LEU A 302 -2.56 16.28 0.09
N ASP A 303 -3.13 15.10 0.31
CA ASP A 303 -3.90 14.37 -0.71
C ASP A 303 -5.10 15.19 -1.20
N PHE A 304 -5.82 15.84 -0.27
CA PHE A 304 -6.90 16.76 -0.62
C PHE A 304 -6.40 17.88 -1.53
N TYR A 305 -5.28 18.52 -1.17
CA TYR A 305 -4.66 19.57 -1.99
C TYR A 305 -4.16 19.08 -3.37
N LEU A 306 -3.88 17.77 -3.52
CA LEU A 306 -3.60 17.12 -4.81
C LEU A 306 -4.85 16.80 -5.66
N GLY A 307 -6.05 17.11 -5.15
CA GLY A 307 -7.30 16.92 -5.88
C GLY A 307 -8.16 15.77 -5.38
N HIS A 308 -7.70 15.00 -4.39
CA HIS A 308 -8.42 13.86 -3.85
C HIS A 308 -9.45 14.29 -2.79
N GLU A 309 -10.65 14.70 -3.21
CA GLU A 309 -11.71 15.17 -2.30
C GLU A 309 -12.01 14.19 -1.15
N TRP A 310 -11.98 12.91 -1.47
CA TRP A 310 -12.23 11.82 -0.52
C TRP A 310 -11.29 11.87 0.69
N ALA A 311 -10.09 12.44 0.58
CA ALA A 311 -9.09 12.43 1.63
C ALA A 311 -9.55 13.17 2.90
N LEU A 312 -10.41 14.19 2.76
CA LEU A 312 -10.94 14.94 3.90
C LEU A 312 -11.74 14.08 4.88
N GLN A 313 -12.34 12.98 4.43
CA GLN A 313 -13.10 12.08 5.31
C GLN A 313 -12.21 11.36 6.34
N PHE A 314 -10.89 11.37 6.13
CA PHE A 314 -9.89 10.75 7.00
C PHE A 314 -9.09 11.75 7.82
N VAL A 315 -9.35 13.05 7.67
CA VAL A 315 -8.79 14.10 8.53
C VAL A 315 -9.62 14.17 9.81
N SER A 316 -8.96 14.23 10.96
CA SER A 316 -9.63 14.28 12.25
C SER A 316 -10.57 15.47 12.36
N HIS A 317 -11.72 15.28 13.03
CA HIS A 317 -12.71 16.35 13.20
C HIS A 317 -12.09 17.61 13.83
N SER A 318 -11.29 17.42 14.88
CA SER A 318 -10.56 18.49 15.54
C SER A 318 -9.60 19.26 14.62
N ALA A 319 -8.98 18.59 13.66
CA ALA A 319 -8.11 19.24 12.68
C ALA A 319 -8.95 20.03 11.67
N LEU A 320 -10.08 19.48 11.23
CA LEU A 320 -11.00 20.17 10.30
C LEU A 320 -11.61 21.44 10.91
N GLU A 321 -12.07 21.39 12.16
CA GLU A 321 -12.66 22.56 12.85
C GLU A 321 -11.72 23.77 12.88
N GLU A 322 -10.41 23.55 13.01
CA GLU A 322 -9.41 24.63 13.06
C GLU A 322 -9.19 25.33 11.71
N VAL A 323 -9.50 24.67 10.59
CA VAL A 323 -9.23 25.20 9.23
C VAL A 323 -10.48 25.45 8.41
N SER A 324 -11.61 24.92 8.85
CA SER A 324 -12.89 25.06 8.18
C SER A 324 -13.94 25.49 9.18
N HIS A 325 -14.52 26.68 8.98
CA HIS A 325 -15.87 26.96 9.49
C HIS A 325 -16.88 26.16 8.65
N TRP A 326 -16.77 24.82 8.63
CA TRP A 326 -17.59 23.94 7.81
C TRP A 326 -19.00 23.88 8.41
N PRO A 327 -20.07 24.11 7.63
CA PRO A 327 -21.42 23.80 8.09
C PRO A 327 -21.60 22.28 8.03
N LEU A 328 -21.78 21.64 9.19
CA LEU A 328 -22.25 20.26 9.30
C LEU A 328 -23.55 20.06 8.51
#